data_AF-A0A945N1Z8-F1
#
_entry.id   AF-A0A945N1Z8-F1
#
_cell.length_a   1.000
_cell.length_b   1.000
_cell.length_c   1.000
_cell.angle_alpha   90.00
_cell.angle_beta   90.00
_cell.angle_gamma   90.00
#
_symmetry.space_group_name_H-M   'P 1'
#
loop_
_entity.id
_entity.type
_entity.pdbx_description
1 polymer ?
#
loop_
_entity_poly.entity_id
_entity_poly.type
_entity_poly.pdbx_seq_one_letter_code
_entity_poly.pdbx_strand_id
1 'polypeptide(L)'
;MADECAGWTDREGNRHDCQFTFERDNYRFSGQLYCRFHLPMGRPGHGGKADWDEQQKVAISDGFINLINREVAEGSNPERTPEELDFSGIVVPGRLVMVQTTVGPVRLRGARFYERAEFMVTQFQGAAWFDEVQFHKDAWFSETQFLDDVWFPKAQFSERAAFIDTRFHGDATFEGVQFRKEAYFGVSTSTVPPEAKRFNAISFKDSRFAEIADFSNREFHNRTDFTGCVFERAPNFHGSALHQNTIFGQIDGFRDLTSPVSERAYRTLRQAMEAHRARVEEGMFYALEQKARRHRVSRIDPAYWVSLGYEHGSDYGLSVWRPLAWMLGGIVSSVFLLWCIGIGVFGVTGHAAANPAAVINDALLFSTRQTFLPFDALRTTDAILAEYTFNPGGTGWLRAWGTVLSLFEALAGLLLILAVRWRYRR
;
A
#
# COMPACT_ATOMS: atom_id res chain seq x y z
N MET A 1 -29.80 -33.96 31.69
CA MET A 1 -29.65 -33.05 30.53
C MET A 1 -28.94 -31.83 31.08
N ALA A 2 -27.70 -31.59 30.67
CA ALA A 2 -26.97 -30.41 31.10
C ALA A 2 -27.67 -29.17 30.51
N ASP A 3 -27.88 -28.13 31.31
CA ASP A 3 -28.43 -26.86 30.82
C ASP A 3 -27.43 -26.25 29.83
N GLU A 4 -27.67 -26.41 28.52
CA GLU A 4 -26.84 -25.83 27.47
C GLU A 4 -27.01 -24.30 27.42
N CYS A 5 -25.90 -23.59 27.26
CA CYS A 5 -25.87 -22.14 27.14
C CYS A 5 -26.57 -21.70 25.83
N ALA A 6 -27.43 -20.69 25.91
CA ALA A 6 -28.37 -20.29 24.85
C ALA A 6 -27.73 -19.69 23.58
N GLY A 7 -26.41 -19.48 23.56
CA GLY A 7 -25.71 -18.86 22.43
C GLY A 7 -25.94 -17.35 22.36
N TRP A 8 -25.58 -16.73 21.24
CA TRP A 8 -25.86 -15.31 20.98
C TRP A 8 -26.20 -15.05 19.51
N THR A 9 -26.86 -13.92 19.25
CA THR A 9 -27.20 -13.46 17.89
C THR A 9 -26.42 -12.20 17.56
N ASP A 10 -25.78 -12.16 16.39
CA ASP A 10 -25.03 -10.99 15.94
C ASP A 10 -25.94 -9.85 15.46
N ARG A 11 -25.35 -8.72 15.03
CA ARG A 11 -26.11 -7.57 14.51
C ARG A 11 -26.77 -7.85 13.15
N GLU A 12 -26.37 -8.91 12.47
CA GLU A 12 -26.86 -9.34 11.16
C GLU A 12 -27.98 -10.38 11.29
N GLY A 13 -28.24 -10.87 12.52
CA GLY A 13 -29.29 -11.83 12.82
C GLY A 13 -28.83 -13.30 12.84
N ASN A 14 -27.54 -13.57 12.71
CA ASN A 14 -26.99 -14.93 12.72
C ASN A 14 -26.91 -15.47 14.15
N ARG A 15 -27.37 -16.71 14.37
CA ARG A 15 -27.34 -17.39 15.67
C ARG A 15 -26.05 -18.20 15.81
N HIS A 16 -25.32 -17.99 16.90
CA HIS A 16 -24.12 -18.72 17.28
C HIS A 16 -24.39 -19.52 18.55
N ASP A 17 -24.37 -20.85 18.46
CA ASP A 17 -24.54 -21.71 19.61
C ASP A 17 -23.31 -21.66 20.53
N CYS A 18 -23.53 -21.83 21.82
CA CYS A 18 -22.52 -21.64 22.84
C CYS A 18 -21.65 -22.89 22.99
N GLN A 19 -20.40 -22.83 22.52
CA GLN A 19 -19.48 -23.97 22.59
C GLN A 19 -18.86 -24.19 23.98
N PHE A 20 -19.04 -23.24 24.91
CA PHE A 20 -18.55 -23.37 26.28
C PHE A 20 -19.57 -24.10 27.15
N THR A 21 -19.32 -25.38 27.40
CA THR A 21 -20.03 -26.17 28.43
C THR A 21 -19.09 -26.44 29.61
N PHE A 22 -19.56 -26.12 30.81
CA PHE A 22 -18.91 -26.22 32.14
C PHE A 22 -18.04 -25.04 32.59
N GLU A 23 -18.59 -24.20 33.48
CA GLU A 23 -18.37 -24.28 34.94
C GLU A 23 -19.36 -23.35 35.67
N ARG A 24 -19.43 -23.44 37.00
CA ARG A 24 -20.44 -22.95 37.98
C ARG A 24 -21.00 -21.51 37.87
N ASP A 25 -20.62 -20.72 36.87
CA ASP A 25 -20.90 -19.29 36.75
C ASP A 25 -21.78 -18.96 35.52
N ASN A 26 -22.85 -19.72 35.30
CA ASN A 26 -23.83 -19.41 34.27
C ASN A 26 -24.77 -18.29 34.75
N TYR A 27 -25.01 -17.29 33.89
CA TYR A 27 -25.92 -16.19 34.18
C TYR A 27 -27.29 -16.47 33.56
N ARG A 28 -28.37 -16.42 34.36
CA ARG A 28 -29.73 -16.49 33.85
C ARG A 28 -30.21 -15.08 33.47
N PHE A 29 -30.58 -14.88 32.21
CA PHE A 29 -31.20 -13.65 31.73
C PHE A 29 -32.47 -14.00 30.94
N SER A 30 -33.61 -13.37 31.28
CA SER A 30 -34.91 -13.64 30.66
C SER A 30 -35.31 -15.13 30.64
N GLY A 31 -34.90 -15.90 31.66
CA GLY A 31 -35.20 -17.33 31.77
C GLY A 31 -34.26 -18.26 30.98
N GLN A 32 -33.37 -17.72 30.14
CA GLN A 32 -32.36 -18.47 29.40
C GLN A 32 -31.02 -18.45 30.13
N LEU A 33 -30.27 -19.55 30.00
CA LEU A 33 -28.95 -19.71 30.57
C LEU A 33 -27.91 -19.17 29.58
N TYR A 34 -27.04 -18.28 30.03
CA TYR A 34 -25.96 -17.71 29.22
C TYR A 34 -24.62 -18.04 29.88
N CYS A 35 -23.61 -18.37 29.08
CA CYS A 35 -22.26 -18.49 29.60
C CYS A 35 -21.73 -17.09 29.87
N ARG A 36 -20.76 -17.01 30.79
CA ARG A 36 -20.04 -15.79 31.12
C ARG A 36 -19.52 -15.01 29.90
N PHE A 37 -19.18 -15.71 28.81
CA PHE A 37 -18.61 -15.13 27.59
C PHE A 37 -19.68 -14.66 26.58
N HIS A 38 -20.95 -15.05 26.76
CA HIS A 38 -22.05 -14.78 25.84
C HIS A 38 -23.28 -14.28 26.58
N LEU A 39 -23.32 -13.00 26.98
CA LEU A 39 -24.55 -12.36 27.44
C LEU A 39 -25.39 -11.84 26.25
N PRO A 40 -26.72 -11.75 26.37
CA PRO A 40 -27.57 -11.24 25.29
C PRO A 40 -27.27 -9.76 25.00
N MET A 41 -27.20 -9.41 23.72
CA MET A 41 -27.09 -8.01 23.31
C MET A 41 -28.47 -7.35 23.44
N GLY A 42 -28.68 -6.58 24.52
CA GLY A 42 -29.94 -5.87 24.78
C GLY A 42 -30.32 -4.87 23.67
N ARG A 43 -31.63 -4.59 23.60
CA ARG A 43 -32.27 -3.59 22.71
C ARG A 43 -31.64 -2.18 22.88
N PRO A 44 -31.84 -1.26 21.90
CA PRO A 44 -31.25 0.08 21.97
C PRO A 44 -31.69 0.80 23.26
N GLY A 45 -30.74 1.12 24.13
CA GLY A 45 -30.96 1.95 25.32
C GLY A 45 -30.69 1.29 26.68
N HIS A 46 -30.65 -0.05 26.79
CA HIS A 46 -30.31 -0.73 28.05
C HIS A 46 -29.61 -2.09 27.79
N GLY A 47 -28.36 -2.22 28.22
CA GLY A 47 -27.72 -3.50 28.59
C GLY A 47 -27.42 -4.49 27.46
N GLY A 48 -26.54 -4.15 26.52
CA GLY A 48 -25.92 -5.15 25.64
C GLY A 48 -24.43 -4.91 25.52
N LYS A 49 -23.57 -5.86 25.96
CA LYS A 49 -22.07 -5.89 25.92
C LYS A 49 -21.29 -4.59 26.27
N ALA A 50 -21.97 -3.46 26.55
CA ALA A 50 -21.43 -2.12 26.70
C ALA A 50 -21.58 -1.56 28.13
N ASP A 51 -22.32 -2.26 29.00
CA ASP A 51 -22.59 -1.86 30.39
C ASP A 51 -21.88 -2.76 31.43
N TRP A 52 -20.83 -3.48 31.01
CA TRP A 52 -20.05 -4.30 31.94
C TRP A 52 -19.32 -3.42 32.96
N ASP A 53 -19.52 -3.70 34.23
CA ASP A 53 -18.76 -3.05 35.30
C ASP A 53 -17.29 -3.54 35.29
N GLU A 54 -16.39 -2.79 35.94
CA GLU A 54 -14.96 -3.12 35.93
C GLU A 54 -14.66 -4.49 36.56
N GLN A 55 -15.45 -4.95 37.53
CA GLN A 55 -15.27 -6.28 38.13
C GLN A 55 -15.63 -7.38 37.14
N GLN A 56 -16.76 -7.24 36.43
CA GLN A 56 -17.19 -8.18 35.38
C GLN A 56 -16.16 -8.25 34.25
N LYS A 57 -15.61 -7.11 33.83
CA LYS A 57 -14.58 -7.05 32.80
C LYS A 57 -13.32 -7.82 33.18
N VAL A 58 -12.77 -7.54 34.37
CA VAL A 58 -11.59 -8.24 34.91
C VAL A 58 -11.88 -9.73 35.00
N ALA A 59 -13.03 -10.08 35.54
CA ALA A 59 -13.35 -11.47 35.80
C ALA A 59 -13.53 -12.26 34.46
N ILE A 60 -14.09 -11.66 33.40
CA ILE A 60 -14.15 -12.28 32.06
C ILE A 60 -12.75 -12.50 31.51
N SER A 61 -11.87 -11.49 31.58
CA SER A 61 -10.47 -11.62 31.14
C SER A 61 -9.73 -12.72 31.92
N ASP A 62 -9.86 -12.75 33.23
CA ASP A 62 -9.25 -13.77 34.10
C ASP A 62 -9.80 -15.16 33.77
N GLY A 63 -11.11 -15.29 33.53
CA GLY A 63 -11.74 -16.54 33.14
C GLY A 63 -11.19 -17.08 31.82
N PHE A 64 -10.97 -16.19 30.84
CA PHE A 64 -10.36 -16.55 29.56
C PHE A 64 -8.90 -17.02 29.72
N ILE A 65 -8.09 -16.27 30.49
CA ILE A 65 -6.69 -16.63 30.79
C ILE A 65 -6.63 -17.97 31.54
N ASN A 66 -7.51 -18.18 32.53
CA ASN A 66 -7.55 -19.41 33.30
C ASN A 66 -7.91 -20.63 32.45
N LEU A 67 -8.81 -20.48 31.47
CA LEU A 67 -9.15 -21.56 30.55
C LEU A 67 -7.95 -21.96 29.69
N ILE A 68 -7.23 -20.97 29.15
CA ILE A 68 -5.98 -21.22 28.41
C ILE A 68 -4.93 -21.88 29.29
N ASN A 69 -4.70 -21.37 30.51
CA ASN A 69 -3.72 -21.93 31.43
C ASN A 69 -4.07 -23.37 31.85
N ARG A 70 -5.35 -23.69 32.01
CA ARG A 70 -5.82 -25.04 32.32
C ARG A 70 -5.53 -25.99 31.16
N GLU A 71 -5.84 -25.59 29.94
CA GLU A 71 -5.58 -26.38 28.74
C GLU A 71 -4.09 -26.63 28.52
N VAL A 72 -3.26 -25.64 28.82
CA VAL A 72 -1.79 -25.78 28.81
C VAL A 72 -1.32 -26.78 29.88
N ALA A 73 -1.90 -26.74 31.08
CA ALA A 73 -1.58 -27.69 32.14
C ALA A 73 -2.03 -29.12 31.77
N GLU A 74 -3.22 -29.29 31.19
CA GLU A 74 -3.76 -30.59 30.77
C GLU A 74 -3.04 -31.16 29.52
N GLY A 75 -2.61 -30.30 28.60
CA GLY A 75 -1.85 -30.63 27.38
C GLY A 75 -0.40 -31.08 27.63
N SER A 76 0.10 -30.96 28.87
CA SER A 76 1.38 -31.56 29.28
C SER A 76 1.33 -33.10 29.38
N ASN A 77 0.14 -33.70 29.26
CA ASN A 77 -0.03 -35.14 29.19
C ASN A 77 0.36 -35.69 27.80
N PRO A 78 1.44 -36.50 27.68
CA PRO A 78 1.95 -36.98 26.39
C PRO A 78 0.98 -37.91 25.63
N GLU A 79 -0.09 -38.41 26.27
CA GLU A 79 -1.10 -39.27 25.62
C GLU A 79 -2.26 -38.49 24.98
N ARG A 80 -2.36 -37.17 25.20
CA ARG A 80 -3.48 -36.35 24.72
C ARG A 80 -3.00 -35.43 23.59
N THR A 81 -3.66 -35.50 22.43
CA THR A 81 -3.42 -34.52 21.36
C THR A 81 -3.87 -33.14 21.83
N PRO A 82 -3.10 -32.06 21.62
CA PRO A 82 -3.52 -30.71 21.98
C PRO A 82 -4.89 -30.41 21.37
N GLU A 83 -5.88 -30.19 22.21
CA GLU A 83 -7.24 -29.88 21.78
C GLU A 83 -7.24 -28.43 21.27
N GLU A 84 -7.76 -28.23 20.07
CA GLU A 84 -7.81 -26.91 19.46
C GLU A 84 -8.81 -26.02 20.24
N LEU A 85 -8.33 -24.90 20.76
CA LEU A 85 -9.13 -24.01 21.58
C LEU A 85 -9.98 -23.09 20.71
N ASP A 86 -11.28 -23.38 20.58
CA ASP A 86 -12.19 -22.54 19.80
C ASP A 86 -12.82 -21.44 20.67
N PHE A 87 -12.38 -20.20 20.42
CA PHE A 87 -12.92 -18.97 20.97
C PHE A 87 -13.46 -18.04 19.89
N SER A 88 -13.92 -18.61 18.77
CA SER A 88 -14.48 -17.82 17.68
C SER A 88 -15.68 -16.99 18.16
N GLY A 89 -15.68 -15.70 17.82
CA GLY A 89 -16.73 -14.75 18.18
C GLY A 89 -16.70 -14.27 19.64
N ILE A 90 -15.71 -14.68 20.44
CA ILE A 90 -15.60 -14.24 21.83
C ILE A 90 -15.50 -12.72 21.94
N VAL A 91 -16.11 -12.17 22.99
CA VAL A 91 -15.97 -10.76 23.32
C VAL A 91 -15.22 -10.62 24.64
N VAL A 92 -14.08 -9.94 24.58
CA VAL A 92 -13.22 -9.65 25.74
C VAL A 92 -13.31 -8.15 26.03
N PRO A 93 -14.08 -7.76 27.05
CA PRO A 93 -14.31 -6.34 27.34
C PRO A 93 -13.27 -5.69 28.22
N GLY A 94 -12.64 -6.50 29.07
CA GLY A 94 -11.57 -6.06 29.93
C GLY A 94 -10.26 -6.06 29.18
N ARG A 95 -9.25 -5.51 29.83
CA ARG A 95 -7.88 -5.70 29.38
C ARG A 95 -7.58 -7.19 29.39
N LEU A 96 -6.92 -7.68 28.34
CA LEU A 96 -6.37 -9.02 28.30
C LEU A 96 -4.86 -8.93 28.40
N VAL A 97 -4.25 -9.64 29.35
CA VAL A 97 -2.80 -9.66 29.55
C VAL A 97 -2.32 -11.10 29.61
N MET A 98 -1.73 -11.56 28.52
CA MET A 98 -0.97 -12.80 28.42
C MET A 98 0.50 -12.44 28.26
N VAL A 99 1.27 -12.69 29.30
CA VAL A 99 2.70 -12.43 29.29
C VAL A 99 3.43 -13.71 29.63
N GLN A 100 4.39 -14.10 28.79
CA GLN A 100 5.14 -15.35 28.95
C GLN A 100 4.24 -16.59 29.03
N THR A 101 3.09 -16.54 28.37
CA THR A 101 2.11 -17.64 28.34
C THR A 101 2.40 -18.55 27.16
N THR A 102 2.14 -19.84 27.32
CA THR A 102 2.12 -20.79 26.20
C THR A 102 0.67 -21.03 25.84
N VAL A 103 0.32 -21.05 24.56
CA VAL A 103 -1.05 -21.30 24.09
C VAL A 103 -0.97 -22.41 23.04
N GLY A 104 -1.84 -23.41 23.14
CA GLY A 104 -1.99 -24.43 22.10
C GLY A 104 -2.57 -23.86 20.80
N PRO A 105 -2.96 -24.72 19.84
CA PRO A 105 -3.72 -24.29 18.68
C PRO A 105 -4.99 -23.54 19.13
N VAL A 106 -5.28 -22.38 18.53
CA VAL A 106 -6.36 -21.49 19.01
C VAL A 106 -7.09 -20.76 17.89
N ARG A 107 -8.42 -20.79 17.91
CA ARG A 107 -9.28 -19.99 17.03
C ARG A 107 -9.87 -18.80 17.77
N LEU A 108 -9.58 -17.61 17.27
CA LEU A 108 -10.11 -16.33 17.70
C LEU A 108 -10.82 -15.61 16.54
N ARG A 109 -11.38 -16.39 15.61
CA ARG A 109 -12.05 -15.84 14.44
C ARG A 109 -13.21 -14.93 14.87
N GLY A 110 -13.23 -13.69 14.40
CA GLY A 110 -14.26 -12.71 14.73
C GLY A 110 -14.28 -12.26 16.19
N ALA A 111 -13.26 -12.62 16.98
CA ALA A 111 -13.13 -12.20 18.38
C ALA A 111 -13.01 -10.67 18.48
N ARG A 112 -13.48 -10.08 19.58
CA ARG A 112 -13.49 -8.63 19.78
C ARG A 112 -12.89 -8.26 21.12
N PHE A 113 -11.83 -7.47 21.08
CA PHE A 113 -11.14 -6.92 22.24
C PHE A 113 -11.45 -5.43 22.35
N TYR A 114 -12.22 -5.05 23.37
CA TYR A 114 -12.65 -3.65 23.55
C TYR A 114 -11.64 -2.79 24.31
N GLU A 115 -10.83 -3.43 25.14
CA GLU A 115 -9.70 -2.84 25.83
C GLU A 115 -8.39 -3.40 25.28
N ARG A 116 -7.27 -2.92 25.81
CA ARG A 116 -5.93 -3.33 25.36
C ARG A 116 -5.78 -4.86 25.48
N ALA A 117 -5.24 -5.47 24.42
CA ALA A 117 -4.89 -6.89 24.39
C ALA A 117 -3.36 -7.02 24.29
N GLU A 118 -2.76 -7.62 25.31
CA GLU A 118 -1.32 -7.82 25.44
C GLU A 118 -1.04 -9.32 25.38
N PHE A 119 -0.24 -9.75 24.40
CA PHE A 119 0.25 -11.12 24.19
C PHE A 119 1.78 -11.19 24.28
N MET A 120 2.40 -10.27 25.03
CA MET A 120 3.86 -10.09 25.01
C MET A 120 4.62 -11.35 25.44
N VAL A 121 5.66 -11.72 24.70
CA VAL A 121 6.46 -12.93 25.00
C VAL A 121 5.62 -14.23 25.05
N THR A 122 4.42 -14.24 24.45
CA THR A 122 3.56 -15.43 24.38
C THR A 122 4.05 -16.39 23.29
N GLN A 123 3.89 -17.69 23.50
CA GLN A 123 4.22 -18.73 22.53
C GLN A 123 2.95 -19.46 22.09
N PHE A 124 2.58 -19.33 20.82
CA PHE A 124 1.52 -20.11 20.20
C PHE A 124 2.16 -21.36 19.58
N GLN A 125 1.90 -22.53 20.17
CA GLN A 125 2.57 -23.79 19.83
C GLN A 125 2.01 -24.49 18.60
N GLY A 126 0.82 -24.10 18.15
CA GLY A 126 0.23 -24.56 16.91
C GLY A 126 -0.42 -23.42 16.17
N ALA A 127 -1.14 -23.78 15.11
CA ALA A 127 -1.89 -22.86 14.28
C ALA A 127 -2.76 -21.89 15.09
N ALA A 128 -2.70 -20.60 14.74
CA ALA A 128 -3.45 -19.55 15.42
C ALA A 128 -4.28 -18.72 14.43
N TRP A 129 -5.60 -18.75 14.60
CA TRP A 129 -6.56 -18.12 13.67
C TRP A 129 -7.17 -16.86 14.28
N PHE A 130 -6.82 -15.71 13.72
CA PHE A 130 -7.31 -14.37 14.07
C PHE A 130 -8.11 -13.74 12.93
N ASP A 131 -8.68 -14.56 12.05
CA ASP A 131 -9.53 -14.12 10.95
C ASP A 131 -10.62 -13.16 11.44
N GLU A 132 -10.79 -12.01 10.82
CA GLU A 132 -11.85 -11.04 11.16
C GLU A 132 -11.83 -10.53 12.62
N VAL A 133 -10.74 -10.73 13.36
CA VAL A 133 -10.58 -10.23 14.74
C VAL A 133 -10.63 -8.71 14.78
N GLN A 134 -11.17 -8.15 15.86
CA GLN A 134 -11.26 -6.71 16.07
C GLN A 134 -10.57 -6.30 17.38
N PHE A 135 -9.49 -5.55 17.27
CA PHE A 135 -8.84 -4.87 18.38
C PHE A 135 -9.26 -3.40 18.37
N HIS A 136 -10.08 -3.00 19.34
CA HIS A 136 -10.57 -1.62 19.44
C HIS A 136 -9.58 -0.67 20.13
N LYS A 137 -8.63 -1.22 20.89
CA LYS A 137 -7.52 -0.51 21.53
C LYS A 137 -6.19 -1.12 21.07
N ASP A 138 -5.10 -0.67 21.69
CA ASP A 138 -3.76 -1.15 21.39
C ASP A 138 -3.69 -2.69 21.49
N ALA A 139 -3.05 -3.32 20.50
CA ALA A 139 -2.81 -4.76 20.45
C ALA A 139 -1.30 -5.03 20.40
N TRP A 140 -0.77 -5.70 21.42
CA TRP A 140 0.67 -5.90 21.57
C TRP A 140 1.04 -7.38 21.48
N PHE A 141 1.75 -7.74 20.43
CA PHE A 141 2.33 -9.06 20.15
C PHE A 141 3.86 -9.00 20.21
N SER A 142 4.44 -8.01 20.90
CA SER A 142 5.89 -7.84 20.98
C SER A 142 6.56 -9.08 21.57
N GLU A 143 7.66 -9.52 20.96
CA GLU A 143 8.42 -10.73 21.34
C GLU A 143 7.59 -12.04 21.35
N THR A 144 6.39 -12.03 20.76
CA THR A 144 5.54 -13.22 20.61
C THR A 144 6.16 -14.19 19.60
N GLN A 145 5.98 -15.49 19.82
CA GLN A 145 6.40 -16.53 18.89
C GLN A 145 5.18 -17.32 18.42
N PHE A 146 4.94 -17.32 17.11
CA PHE A 146 4.02 -18.23 16.44
C PHE A 146 4.86 -19.37 15.88
N LEU A 147 4.77 -20.56 16.48
CA LEU A 147 5.59 -21.72 16.12
C LEU A 147 5.07 -22.46 14.87
N ASP A 148 3.84 -22.15 14.46
CA ASP A 148 3.17 -22.66 13.28
C ASP A 148 2.58 -21.47 12.49
N ASP A 149 1.80 -21.75 11.45
CA ASP A 149 1.13 -20.75 10.63
C ASP A 149 0.17 -19.87 11.44
N VAL A 150 0.04 -18.59 11.03
CA VAL A 150 -0.87 -17.62 11.66
C VAL A 150 -1.67 -16.84 10.62
N TRP A 151 -2.96 -16.67 10.91
CA TRP A 151 -3.90 -16.01 10.00
C TRP A 151 -4.55 -14.82 10.68
N PHE A 152 -4.41 -13.62 10.11
CA PHE A 152 -5.12 -12.40 10.46
C PHE A 152 -6.00 -11.85 9.33
N PRO A 153 -6.53 -12.63 8.36
CA PRO A 153 -7.19 -12.03 7.21
C PRO A 153 -8.41 -11.21 7.66
N LYS A 154 -8.54 -10.00 7.11
CA LYS A 154 -9.59 -9.01 7.43
C LYS A 154 -9.64 -8.58 8.90
N ALA A 155 -8.58 -8.82 9.67
CA ALA A 155 -8.44 -8.28 11.01
C ALA A 155 -8.48 -6.74 11.00
N GLN A 156 -8.94 -6.15 12.11
CA GLN A 156 -9.04 -4.71 12.28
C GLN A 156 -8.32 -4.27 13.55
N PHE A 157 -7.30 -3.43 13.39
CA PHE A 157 -6.57 -2.78 14.47
C PHE A 157 -6.95 -1.31 14.49
N SER A 158 -7.77 -0.92 15.48
CA SER A 158 -8.32 0.44 15.57
C SER A 158 -7.33 1.45 16.15
N GLU A 159 -6.45 0.98 17.03
CA GLU A 159 -5.32 1.74 17.60
C GLU A 159 -4.01 1.05 17.20
N ARG A 160 -2.92 1.24 17.97
CA ARG A 160 -1.59 0.77 17.57
C ARG A 160 -1.50 -0.75 17.62
N ALA A 161 -0.85 -1.33 16.61
CA ALA A 161 -0.55 -2.76 16.56
C ALA A 161 0.97 -2.95 16.62
N ALA A 162 1.46 -3.66 17.64
CA ALA A 162 2.89 -3.89 17.82
C ALA A 162 3.22 -5.37 17.66
N PHE A 163 3.94 -5.70 16.60
CA PHE A 163 4.56 -6.99 16.29
C PHE A 163 6.10 -6.87 16.32
N ILE A 164 6.60 -6.06 17.26
CA ILE A 164 8.03 -5.77 17.40
C ILE A 164 8.73 -7.01 17.94
N ASP A 165 9.82 -7.44 17.29
CA ASP A 165 10.55 -8.65 17.66
C ASP A 165 9.69 -9.94 17.66
N THR A 166 8.47 -9.90 17.10
CA THR A 166 7.62 -11.07 16.90
C THR A 166 8.29 -12.02 15.89
N ARG A 167 8.16 -13.33 16.14
CA ARG A 167 8.69 -14.39 15.29
C ARG A 167 7.53 -15.20 14.71
N PHE A 168 7.51 -15.31 13.39
CA PHE A 168 6.59 -16.18 12.65
C PHE A 168 7.43 -17.33 12.09
N HIS A 169 7.35 -18.51 12.70
CA HIS A 169 8.10 -19.69 12.26
C HIS A 169 7.43 -20.33 11.04
N GLY A 170 6.09 -20.38 11.03
CA GLY A 170 5.28 -20.70 9.86
C GLY A 170 5.01 -19.49 8.97
N ASP A 171 4.07 -19.66 8.05
CA ASP A 171 3.58 -18.61 7.16
C ASP A 171 2.63 -17.67 7.92
N ALA A 172 2.71 -16.37 7.62
CA ALA A 172 1.88 -15.35 8.26
C ALA A 172 1.02 -14.61 7.24
N THR A 173 -0.29 -14.56 7.49
CA THR A 173 -1.25 -13.95 6.55
C THR A 173 -1.94 -12.75 7.18
N PHE A 174 -1.68 -11.55 6.67
CA PHE A 174 -2.32 -10.29 7.02
C PHE A 174 -3.10 -9.74 5.82
N GLU A 175 -3.90 -10.57 5.14
CA GLU A 175 -4.61 -10.15 3.93
C GLU A 175 -5.87 -9.34 4.23
N GLY A 176 -6.07 -8.20 3.57
CA GLY A 176 -7.22 -7.34 3.78
C GLY A 176 -7.30 -6.70 5.17
N VAL A 177 -6.19 -6.67 5.90
CA VAL A 177 -6.11 -6.12 7.26
C VAL A 177 -6.17 -4.60 7.23
N GLN A 178 -6.86 -4.02 8.21
CA GLN A 178 -6.91 -2.57 8.39
C GLN A 178 -6.16 -2.15 9.66
N PHE A 179 -5.03 -1.47 9.48
CA PHE A 179 -4.31 -0.78 10.55
C PHE A 179 -4.68 0.71 10.52
N ARG A 180 -5.50 1.15 11.48
CA ARG A 180 -5.99 2.53 11.54
C ARG A 180 -4.99 3.52 12.16
N LYS A 181 -4.04 2.98 12.93
CA LYS A 181 -2.92 3.69 13.54
C LYS A 181 -1.61 2.99 13.17
N GLU A 182 -0.53 3.32 13.87
CA GLU A 182 0.80 2.79 13.60
C GLU A 182 0.85 1.27 13.76
N ALA A 183 1.53 0.61 12.81
CA ALA A 183 1.74 -0.82 12.81
C ALA A 183 3.25 -1.10 12.79
N TYR A 184 3.76 -1.72 13.85
CA TYR A 184 5.19 -1.95 14.04
C TYR A 184 5.50 -3.43 13.86
N PHE A 185 6.16 -3.79 12.77
CA PHE A 185 6.65 -5.13 12.45
C PHE A 185 8.18 -5.22 12.54
N GLY A 186 8.88 -4.14 12.90
CA GLY A 186 10.34 -4.09 12.92
C GLY A 186 10.99 -4.92 14.02
N VAL A 187 12.32 -4.88 14.04
CA VAL A 187 13.17 -5.45 15.09
C VAL A 187 13.82 -4.30 15.88
N SER A 188 13.69 -4.33 17.20
CA SER A 188 14.07 -3.21 18.08
C SER A 188 15.58 -2.98 18.14
N THR A 189 16.38 -4.05 18.01
CA THR A 189 17.85 -4.00 18.11
C THR A 189 18.51 -4.98 17.16
N SER A 190 19.67 -4.60 16.60
CA SER A 190 20.44 -5.47 15.70
C SER A 190 21.07 -6.69 16.40
N THR A 191 20.97 -6.76 17.73
CA THR A 191 21.57 -7.78 18.60
C THR A 191 20.71 -9.02 18.80
N VAL A 192 19.45 -9.02 18.34
CA VAL A 192 18.66 -10.26 18.33
C VAL A 192 19.34 -11.29 17.41
N PRO A 193 19.23 -12.60 17.72
CA PRO A 193 19.79 -13.64 16.88
C PRO A 193 19.33 -13.50 15.41
N PRO A 194 20.17 -13.81 14.42
CA PRO A 194 19.81 -13.65 13.01
C PRO A 194 18.49 -14.31 12.62
N GLU A 195 18.19 -15.49 13.18
CA GLU A 195 16.94 -16.21 13.00
C GLU A 195 15.71 -15.42 13.47
N ALA A 196 15.84 -14.57 14.49
CA ALA A 196 14.75 -13.77 15.04
C ALA A 196 14.37 -12.59 14.12
N LYS A 197 15.26 -12.18 13.20
CA LYS A 197 14.97 -11.11 12.23
C LYS A 197 14.14 -11.60 11.05
N ARG A 198 14.08 -12.91 10.84
CA ARG A 198 13.53 -13.51 9.64
C ARG A 198 12.01 -13.52 9.67
N PHE A 199 11.41 -13.08 8.57
CA PHE A 199 10.06 -13.51 8.20
C PHE A 199 10.18 -14.65 7.21
N ASN A 200 9.37 -15.69 7.42
CA ASN A 200 9.12 -16.73 6.42
C ASN A 200 8.20 -16.15 5.31
N ALA A 201 7.25 -16.90 4.75
CA ALA A 201 6.31 -16.30 3.82
C ALA A 201 5.33 -15.40 4.60
N ILE A 202 5.15 -14.17 4.12
CA ILE A 202 4.23 -13.21 4.75
C ILE A 202 3.44 -12.44 3.71
N SER A 203 2.12 -12.45 3.82
CA SER A 203 1.22 -11.74 2.89
C SER A 203 0.56 -10.57 3.59
N PHE A 204 0.63 -9.38 3.00
CA PHE A 204 -0.14 -8.20 3.37
C PHE A 204 -1.15 -7.83 2.30
N LYS A 205 -1.43 -8.72 1.34
CA LYS A 205 -2.23 -8.41 0.15
C LYS A 205 -3.55 -7.72 0.51
N ASP A 206 -3.91 -6.69 -0.26
CA ASP A 206 -5.15 -5.89 -0.11
C ASP A 206 -5.30 -5.19 1.25
N SER A 207 -4.22 -5.06 2.03
CA SER A 207 -4.24 -4.40 3.35
C SER A 207 -4.05 -2.90 3.28
N ARG A 208 -4.49 -2.21 4.33
CA ARG A 208 -4.38 -0.75 4.44
C ARG A 208 -3.69 -0.34 5.74
N PHE A 209 -2.64 0.46 5.58
CA PHE A 209 -1.90 1.12 6.65
C PHE A 209 -2.22 2.61 6.63
N ALA A 210 -3.06 3.05 7.57
CA ALA A 210 -3.52 4.44 7.64
C ALA A 210 -2.47 5.39 8.22
N GLU A 211 -1.56 4.87 9.03
CA GLU A 211 -0.41 5.60 9.57
C GLU A 211 0.89 4.85 9.24
N ILE A 212 1.97 5.12 9.98
CA ILE A 212 3.29 4.54 9.73
C ILE A 212 3.24 3.01 9.87
N ALA A 213 3.71 2.33 8.82
CA ALA A 213 4.03 0.91 8.83
C ALA A 213 5.56 0.75 8.93
N ASP A 214 6.03 0.14 10.02
CA ASP A 214 7.46 -0.02 10.27
C ASP A 214 7.89 -1.49 10.12
N PHE A 215 8.72 -1.77 9.14
CA PHE A 215 9.33 -3.08 8.86
C PHE A 215 10.85 -3.06 9.08
N SER A 216 11.38 -2.05 9.78
CA SER A 216 12.81 -1.86 9.93
C SER A 216 13.55 -3.05 10.53
N ASN A 217 14.80 -3.25 10.08
CA ASN A 217 15.72 -4.28 10.54
C ASN A 217 15.22 -5.73 10.37
N ARG A 218 14.25 -5.97 9.47
CA ARG A 218 13.74 -7.32 9.15
C ARG A 218 14.45 -7.95 7.97
N GLU A 219 14.55 -9.26 7.99
CA GLU A 219 15.00 -10.05 6.85
C GLU A 219 13.81 -10.83 6.28
N PHE A 220 13.31 -10.42 5.12
CA PHE A 220 12.29 -11.16 4.40
C PHE A 220 13.01 -12.27 3.63
N HIS A 221 12.91 -13.52 4.07
CA HIS A 221 13.65 -14.65 3.47
C HIS A 221 12.87 -15.38 2.38
N ASN A 222 11.54 -15.29 2.41
CA ASN A 222 10.67 -16.00 1.50
C ASN A 222 9.74 -15.02 0.75
N ARG A 223 8.66 -15.53 0.16
CA ARG A 223 7.67 -14.70 -0.53
C ARG A 223 7.07 -13.66 0.42
N THR A 224 7.09 -12.41 -0.02
CA THR A 224 6.41 -11.31 0.66
C THR A 224 5.45 -10.63 -0.31
N ASP A 225 4.18 -10.50 0.03
CA ASP A 225 3.17 -9.97 -0.91
C ASP A 225 2.54 -8.67 -0.38
N PHE A 226 2.80 -7.55 -1.06
CA PHE A 226 2.15 -6.26 -0.82
C PHE A 226 1.22 -5.86 -1.98
N THR A 227 0.74 -6.81 -2.78
CA THR A 227 -0.18 -6.52 -3.89
C THR A 227 -1.47 -5.91 -3.35
N GLY A 228 -1.93 -4.81 -3.95
CA GLY A 228 -3.16 -4.12 -3.50
C GLY A 228 -3.02 -3.37 -2.16
N CYS A 229 -1.84 -3.38 -1.53
CA CYS A 229 -1.61 -2.63 -0.31
C CYS A 229 -1.75 -1.12 -0.51
N VAL A 230 -2.32 -0.44 0.48
CA VAL A 230 -2.36 1.02 0.55
C VAL A 230 -1.62 1.50 1.80
N PHE A 231 -0.58 2.28 1.57
CA PHE A 231 0.21 2.99 2.56
C PHE A 231 -0.11 4.50 2.49
N GLU A 232 -0.85 5.01 3.49
CA GLU A 232 -1.15 6.45 3.59
C GLU A 232 0.09 7.26 4.05
N ARG A 233 1.02 6.60 4.75
CA ARG A 233 2.34 7.11 5.14
C ARG A 233 3.42 6.24 4.51
N ALA A 234 4.56 6.80 4.14
CA ALA A 234 5.61 6.02 3.47
C ALA A 234 6.14 4.91 4.41
N PRO A 235 6.14 3.62 3.98
CA PRO A 235 6.52 2.53 4.86
C PRO A 235 8.02 2.48 5.10
N ASN A 236 8.43 2.15 6.32
CA ASN A 236 9.83 2.12 6.71
C ASN A 236 10.43 0.72 6.53
N PHE A 237 11.46 0.62 5.69
CA PHE A 237 12.25 -0.61 5.47
C PHE A 237 13.75 -0.39 5.78
N HIS A 238 14.11 0.62 6.57
CA HIS A 238 15.51 0.88 6.93
C HIS A 238 16.14 -0.35 7.60
N GLY A 239 17.36 -0.70 7.17
CA GLY A 239 18.08 -1.87 7.69
C GLY A 239 17.48 -3.22 7.31
N SER A 240 16.49 -3.26 6.41
CA SER A 240 15.82 -4.51 6.01
C SER A 240 16.48 -5.16 4.80
N ALA A 241 16.47 -6.49 4.75
CA ALA A 241 16.84 -7.27 3.58
C ALA A 241 15.58 -7.86 2.95
N LEU A 242 15.31 -7.51 1.69
CA LEU A 242 14.15 -8.01 0.95
C LEU A 242 14.52 -9.31 0.20
N HIS A 243 13.56 -10.20 0.00
CA HIS A 243 13.76 -11.36 -0.88
C HIS A 243 13.42 -10.99 -2.32
N GLN A 244 13.98 -11.70 -3.30
CA GLN A 244 13.64 -11.54 -4.73
C GLN A 244 12.16 -11.81 -5.04
N ASN A 245 11.46 -12.55 -4.18
CA ASN A 245 10.02 -12.81 -4.27
C ASN A 245 9.19 -11.86 -3.38
N THR A 246 9.70 -10.65 -3.17
CA THR A 246 8.95 -9.54 -2.54
C THR A 246 8.22 -8.79 -3.64
N ILE A 247 6.90 -8.83 -3.60
CA ILE A 247 6.03 -8.24 -4.62
C ILE A 247 5.43 -6.97 -4.03
N PHE A 248 5.63 -5.84 -4.71
CA PHE A 248 4.96 -4.59 -4.37
C PHE A 248 3.77 -4.35 -5.29
N GLY A 249 2.73 -3.71 -4.75
CA GLY A 249 1.59 -3.25 -5.52
C GLY A 249 1.94 -2.11 -6.49
N GLN A 250 0.90 -1.57 -7.13
CA GLN A 250 1.03 -0.42 -8.03
C GLN A 250 1.42 0.85 -7.27
N ILE A 251 1.96 1.83 -7.99
CA ILE A 251 2.41 3.12 -7.44
C ILE A 251 1.32 3.85 -6.63
N ASP A 252 0.04 3.68 -6.99
CA ASP A 252 -1.12 4.29 -6.35
C ASP A 252 -1.34 3.81 -4.90
N GLY A 253 -0.72 2.68 -4.53
CA GLY A 253 -0.68 2.20 -3.15
C GLY A 253 0.18 3.05 -2.23
N PHE A 254 1.06 3.91 -2.74
CA PHE A 254 1.99 4.73 -1.95
C PHE A 254 1.59 6.21 -2.01
N ARG A 255 0.88 6.70 -0.99
CA ARG A 255 0.22 8.02 -1.04
C ARG A 255 1.05 9.17 -0.47
N ASP A 256 2.05 8.87 0.36
CA ASP A 256 2.82 9.89 1.08
C ASP A 256 3.98 10.44 0.26
N LEU A 257 3.78 11.60 -0.34
CA LEU A 257 4.82 12.32 -1.10
C LEU A 257 5.31 13.59 -0.41
N THR A 258 4.73 13.96 0.73
CA THR A 258 4.96 15.28 1.35
C THR A 258 5.69 15.18 2.68
N SER A 259 5.65 14.01 3.33
CA SER A 259 6.33 13.81 4.60
C SER A 259 7.85 13.93 4.47
N PRO A 260 8.56 14.53 5.46
CA PRO A 260 10.02 14.62 5.47
C PRO A 260 10.73 13.25 5.39
N VAL A 261 10.06 12.17 5.82
CA VAL A 261 10.62 10.81 5.82
C VAL A 261 10.38 10.04 4.52
N SER A 262 9.40 10.46 3.70
CA SER A 262 8.98 9.74 2.49
C SER A 262 10.12 9.56 1.48
N GLU A 263 10.89 10.62 1.22
CA GLU A 263 12.05 10.58 0.34
C GLU A 263 13.08 9.51 0.77
N ARG A 264 13.32 9.40 2.08
CA ARG A 264 14.28 8.41 2.63
C ARG A 264 13.73 7.00 2.53
N ALA A 265 12.45 6.80 2.83
CA ALA A 265 11.77 5.51 2.72
C ALA A 265 11.82 4.97 1.29
N TYR A 266 11.42 5.79 0.30
CA TYR A 266 11.45 5.39 -1.11
C TYR A 266 12.85 5.19 -1.65
N ARG A 267 13.85 5.97 -1.19
CA ARG A 267 15.25 5.71 -1.51
C ARG A 267 15.71 4.33 -1.03
N THR A 268 15.37 3.95 0.20
CA THR A 268 15.73 2.63 0.74
C THR A 268 15.09 1.51 -0.08
N LEU A 269 13.81 1.64 -0.42
CA LEU A 269 13.13 0.67 -1.28
C LEU A 269 13.74 0.60 -2.68
N ARG A 270 14.06 1.74 -3.30
CA ARG A 270 14.77 1.78 -4.59
C ARG A 270 16.09 1.03 -4.53
N GLN A 271 16.92 1.29 -3.52
CA GLN A 271 18.22 0.63 -3.35
C GLN A 271 18.07 -0.88 -3.15
N ALA A 272 17.05 -1.32 -2.39
CA ALA A 272 16.76 -2.74 -2.24
C ALA A 272 16.34 -3.38 -3.56
N MET A 273 15.45 -2.75 -4.35
CA MET A 273 15.04 -3.27 -5.66
C MET A 273 16.20 -3.31 -6.66
N GLU A 274 17.08 -2.32 -6.64
CA GLU A 274 18.30 -2.28 -7.45
C GLU A 274 19.22 -3.48 -7.14
N ALA A 275 19.37 -3.84 -5.87
CA ALA A 275 20.18 -4.98 -5.44
C ALA A 275 19.65 -6.33 -6.00
N HIS A 276 18.32 -6.47 -6.13
CA HIS A 276 17.69 -7.65 -6.73
C HIS A 276 17.52 -7.57 -8.25
N ARG A 277 17.93 -6.45 -8.88
CA ARG A 277 17.65 -6.16 -10.30
C ARG A 277 16.15 -6.19 -10.64
N ALA A 278 15.30 -5.89 -9.67
CA ALA A 278 13.85 -5.77 -9.83
C ALA A 278 13.53 -4.43 -10.51
N ARG A 279 13.73 -4.36 -11.83
CA ARG A 279 13.74 -3.09 -12.58
C ARG A 279 12.42 -2.34 -12.49
N VAL A 280 11.29 -3.04 -12.65
CA VAL A 280 9.97 -2.40 -12.66
C VAL A 280 9.73 -1.66 -11.33
N GLU A 281 10.00 -2.33 -10.22
CA GLU A 281 9.85 -1.82 -8.86
C GLU A 281 10.91 -0.75 -8.53
N GLU A 282 12.17 -0.94 -8.96
CA GLU A 282 13.23 0.07 -8.84
C GLU A 282 12.80 1.40 -9.46
N GLY A 283 12.19 1.35 -10.65
CA GLY A 283 11.69 2.52 -11.35
C GLY A 283 10.53 3.19 -10.64
N MET A 284 9.57 2.38 -10.19
CA MET A 284 8.46 2.86 -9.39
C MET A 284 8.95 3.64 -8.16
N PHE A 285 9.87 3.07 -7.38
CA PHE A 285 10.41 3.73 -6.19
C PHE A 285 11.32 4.91 -6.53
N TYR A 286 12.00 4.90 -7.69
CA TYR A 286 12.70 6.08 -8.19
C TYR A 286 11.74 7.23 -8.48
N ALA A 287 10.62 6.98 -9.16
CA ALA A 287 9.61 8.00 -9.42
C ALA A 287 9.02 8.54 -8.11
N LEU A 288 8.68 7.66 -7.16
CA LEU A 288 8.21 8.07 -5.83
C LEU A 288 9.26 8.93 -5.08
N GLU A 289 10.54 8.53 -5.09
CA GLU A 289 11.64 9.32 -4.52
C GLU A 289 11.72 10.72 -5.16
N GLN A 290 11.65 10.84 -6.49
CA GLN A 290 11.70 12.13 -7.17
C GLN A 290 10.47 13.01 -6.89
N LYS A 291 9.28 12.41 -6.85
CA LYS A 291 8.03 13.11 -6.47
C LYS A 291 8.13 13.65 -5.05
N ALA A 292 8.58 12.83 -4.10
CA ALA A 292 8.80 13.22 -2.71
C ALA A 292 9.85 14.35 -2.58
N ARG A 293 10.98 14.20 -3.28
CA ARG A 293 12.05 15.22 -3.29
C ARG A 293 11.56 16.56 -3.81
N ARG A 294 10.70 16.58 -4.83
CA ARG A 294 10.15 17.83 -5.40
C ARG A 294 9.35 18.63 -4.37
N HIS A 295 8.63 17.99 -3.47
CA HIS A 295 7.87 18.68 -2.42
C HIS A 295 8.75 19.40 -1.38
N ARG A 296 10.05 19.09 -1.33
CA ARG A 296 11.02 19.78 -0.46
C ARG A 296 11.67 21.00 -1.10
N VAL A 297 11.49 21.16 -2.41
CA VAL A 297 12.07 22.24 -3.19
C VAL A 297 11.03 23.36 -3.34
N SER A 298 11.46 24.62 -3.17
CA SER A 298 10.60 25.78 -3.38
C SER A 298 10.17 25.89 -4.84
N ARG A 299 8.96 26.40 -5.10
CA ARG A 299 8.48 26.69 -6.47
C ARG A 299 9.31 27.76 -7.20
N ILE A 300 10.13 28.53 -6.48
CA ILE A 300 11.04 29.53 -7.05
C ILE A 300 12.31 28.86 -7.58
N ASP A 301 12.68 27.69 -7.07
CA ASP A 301 13.86 26.97 -7.49
C ASP A 301 13.61 26.30 -8.86
N PRO A 302 14.48 26.52 -9.87
CA PRO A 302 14.37 25.88 -11.19
C PRO A 302 14.23 24.35 -11.13
N ALA A 303 14.82 23.69 -10.12
CA ALA A 303 14.74 22.24 -9.96
C ALA A 303 13.30 21.73 -9.79
N TYR A 304 12.41 22.55 -9.22
CA TYR A 304 10.99 22.21 -9.09
C TYR A 304 10.34 22.03 -10.47
N TRP A 305 10.53 23.01 -11.36
CA TRP A 305 9.94 23.02 -12.70
C TRP A 305 10.56 21.98 -13.62
N VAL A 306 11.86 21.74 -13.50
CA VAL A 306 12.54 20.65 -14.22
C VAL A 306 11.96 19.30 -13.81
N SER A 307 11.80 19.04 -12.51
CA SER A 307 11.20 17.80 -12.00
C SER A 307 9.73 17.64 -12.45
N LEU A 308 8.96 18.72 -12.44
CA LEU A 308 7.57 18.72 -12.91
C LEU A 308 7.48 18.43 -14.42
N GLY A 309 8.33 19.06 -15.23
CA GLY A 309 8.42 18.79 -16.66
C GLY A 309 8.83 17.36 -16.96
N TYR A 310 9.77 16.79 -16.20
CA TYR A 310 10.23 15.41 -16.41
C TYR A 310 9.15 14.38 -16.05
N GLU A 311 8.38 14.62 -14.98
CA GLU A 311 7.19 13.81 -14.67
C GLU A 311 6.17 13.88 -15.80
N HIS A 312 5.79 15.09 -16.23
CA HIS A 312 4.73 15.25 -17.24
C HIS A 312 5.14 14.74 -18.62
N GLY A 313 6.42 14.89 -18.98
CA GLY A 313 6.97 14.44 -20.26
C GLY A 313 7.12 12.92 -20.35
N SER A 314 7.50 12.25 -19.26
CA SER A 314 7.96 10.84 -19.33
C SER A 314 7.69 9.99 -18.10
N ASP A 315 7.07 10.54 -17.06
CA ASP A 315 6.95 9.90 -15.75
C ASP A 315 8.32 9.50 -15.17
N TYR A 316 9.27 10.44 -15.19
CA TYR A 316 10.66 10.19 -14.80
C TYR A 316 11.36 9.09 -15.61
N GLY A 317 10.98 8.94 -16.88
CA GLY A 317 11.54 7.94 -17.79
C GLY A 317 10.87 6.57 -17.72
N LEU A 318 9.76 6.41 -16.99
CA LEU A 318 9.04 5.14 -16.91
C LEU A 318 8.02 4.96 -18.04
N SER A 319 7.49 6.06 -18.59
CA SER A 319 6.44 6.02 -19.60
C SER A 319 6.99 6.15 -21.01
N VAL A 320 6.70 5.15 -21.86
CA VAL A 320 6.94 5.20 -23.31
C VAL A 320 5.83 6.00 -24.02
N TRP A 321 4.62 6.00 -23.47
CA TRP A 321 3.45 6.61 -24.12
C TRP A 321 3.40 8.12 -23.96
N ARG A 322 3.82 8.68 -22.81
CA ARG A 322 3.83 10.14 -22.60
C ARG A 322 4.70 10.87 -23.65
N PRO A 323 5.96 10.46 -23.92
CA PRO A 323 6.77 11.09 -24.95
C PRO A 323 6.15 11.00 -26.35
N LEU A 324 5.60 9.84 -26.73
CA LEU A 324 4.92 9.66 -28.02
C LEU A 324 3.70 10.58 -28.17
N ALA A 325 2.90 10.72 -27.11
CA ALA A 325 1.77 11.63 -27.08
C ALA A 325 2.23 13.09 -27.21
N TRP A 326 3.34 13.48 -26.58
CA TRP A 326 3.93 14.80 -26.75
C TRP A 326 4.41 15.05 -28.16
N MET A 327 5.07 14.08 -28.80
CA MET A 327 5.49 14.20 -30.20
C MET A 327 4.28 14.39 -31.13
N LEU A 328 3.25 13.55 -30.97
CA LEU A 328 2.03 13.69 -31.76
C LEU A 328 1.33 15.04 -31.50
N GLY A 329 1.27 15.47 -30.25
CA GLY A 329 0.72 16.77 -29.86
C GLY A 329 1.51 17.96 -30.41
N GLY A 330 2.85 17.84 -30.48
CA GLY A 330 3.73 18.84 -31.09
C GLY A 330 3.43 19.02 -32.57
N ILE A 331 3.33 17.91 -33.32
CA ILE A 331 2.93 17.92 -34.73
C ILE A 331 1.54 18.54 -34.90
N VAL A 332 0.54 18.05 -34.18
CA VAL A 332 -0.86 18.51 -34.32
C VAL A 332 -0.99 19.99 -33.96
N SER A 333 -0.34 20.45 -32.90
CA SER A 333 -0.36 21.85 -32.48
C SER A 333 0.36 22.76 -33.48
N SER A 334 1.48 22.33 -34.06
CA SER A 334 2.15 23.04 -35.15
C SER A 334 1.29 23.12 -36.40
N VAL A 335 0.66 22.02 -36.81
CA VAL A 335 -0.26 22.01 -37.96
C VAL A 335 -1.41 22.99 -37.73
N PHE A 336 -2.02 22.98 -36.55
CA PHE A 336 -3.11 23.89 -36.21
C PHE A 336 -2.67 25.36 -36.20
N LEU A 337 -1.51 25.66 -35.61
CA LEU A 337 -0.96 27.02 -35.59
C LEU A 337 -0.73 27.56 -37.00
N LEU A 338 -0.02 26.78 -37.84
CA LEU A 338 0.28 27.14 -39.23
C LEU A 338 -0.99 27.24 -40.07
N TRP A 339 -1.97 26.37 -39.81
CA TRP A 339 -3.28 26.45 -40.44
C TRP A 339 -3.99 27.77 -40.13
N CYS A 340 -4.11 28.13 -38.85
CA CYS A 340 -4.73 29.40 -38.43
C CYS A 340 -4.01 30.63 -39.01
N ILE A 341 -2.67 30.59 -39.10
CA ILE A 341 -1.89 31.65 -39.75
C ILE A 341 -2.22 31.71 -41.25
N GLY A 342 -2.21 30.58 -41.95
CA GLY A 342 -2.41 30.52 -43.40
C GLY A 342 -3.81 30.88 -43.87
N ILE A 343 -4.85 30.64 -43.07
CA ILE A 343 -6.22 31.07 -43.39
C ILE A 343 -6.54 32.48 -42.86
N GLY A 344 -5.60 33.14 -42.19
CA GLY A 344 -5.74 34.53 -41.75
C GLY A 344 -6.52 34.75 -40.45
N VAL A 345 -6.73 33.72 -39.62
CA VAL A 345 -7.47 33.84 -38.34
C VAL A 345 -6.84 34.87 -37.41
N PHE A 346 -5.52 35.01 -37.43
CA PHE A 346 -4.79 35.95 -36.56
C PHE A 346 -4.57 37.33 -37.19
N GLY A 347 -5.14 37.61 -38.38
CA GLY A 347 -5.02 38.91 -39.04
C GLY A 347 -3.58 39.32 -39.40
N VAL A 348 -2.64 38.35 -39.46
CA VAL A 348 -1.20 38.64 -39.51
C VAL A 348 -0.75 39.26 -40.84
N THR A 349 -1.44 39.13 -41.97
CA THR A 349 -1.09 39.89 -43.19
C THR A 349 -2.22 40.03 -44.21
N GLY A 350 -2.11 41.07 -45.05
CA GLY A 350 -2.94 41.31 -46.24
C GLY A 350 -2.67 40.35 -47.42
N HIS A 351 -2.59 39.04 -47.15
CA HIS A 351 -2.58 38.00 -48.17
C HIS A 351 -4.00 37.43 -48.35
N ALA A 352 -4.36 37.02 -49.57
CA ALA A 352 -5.63 36.35 -49.81
C ALA A 352 -5.70 35.02 -49.04
N ALA A 353 -6.84 34.73 -48.40
CA ALA A 353 -7.03 33.50 -47.64
C ALA A 353 -6.72 32.28 -48.52
N ALA A 354 -5.71 31.50 -48.14
CA ALA A 354 -5.35 30.28 -48.85
C ALA A 354 -6.45 29.21 -48.66
N ASN A 355 -6.56 28.29 -49.63
CA ASN A 355 -7.50 27.16 -49.51
C ASN A 355 -7.19 26.38 -48.21
N PRO A 356 -8.15 26.29 -47.25
CA PRO A 356 -7.90 25.65 -45.96
C PRO A 356 -7.34 24.23 -46.06
N ALA A 357 -7.74 23.46 -47.08
CA ALA A 357 -7.26 22.10 -47.28
C ALA A 357 -5.79 22.06 -47.76
N ALA A 358 -5.38 23.01 -48.60
CA ALA A 358 -4.00 23.12 -49.07
C ALA A 358 -3.05 23.49 -47.93
N VAL A 359 -3.49 24.42 -47.07
CA VAL A 359 -2.72 24.85 -45.89
C VAL A 359 -2.45 23.69 -44.93
N ILE A 360 -3.42 22.80 -44.71
CA ILE A 360 -3.23 21.62 -43.84
C ILE A 360 -2.14 20.70 -44.38
N ASN A 361 -2.14 20.42 -45.69
CA ASN A 361 -1.15 19.53 -46.30
C ASN A 361 0.28 20.08 -46.14
N ASP A 362 0.46 21.37 -46.44
CA ASP A 362 1.73 22.05 -46.31
C ASP A 362 2.19 22.12 -44.85
N ALA A 363 1.26 22.44 -43.93
CA ALA A 363 1.55 22.52 -42.51
C ALA A 363 1.94 21.15 -41.93
N LEU A 364 1.29 20.08 -42.39
CA LEU A 364 1.63 18.71 -42.03
C LEU A 364 3.01 18.33 -42.56
N LEU A 365 3.30 18.61 -43.83
CA LEU A 365 4.62 18.37 -44.42
C LEU A 365 5.72 19.12 -43.67
N PHE A 366 5.53 20.42 -43.42
CA PHE A 366 6.49 21.22 -42.67
C PHE A 366 6.72 20.65 -41.27
N SER A 367 5.65 20.36 -40.52
CA SER A 367 5.74 19.90 -39.12
C SER A 367 6.40 18.53 -39.02
N THR A 368 6.01 17.58 -39.86
CA THR A 368 6.61 16.22 -39.89
C THR A 368 8.07 16.24 -40.30
N ARG A 369 8.47 17.12 -41.23
CA ARG A 369 9.89 17.32 -41.56
C ARG A 369 10.68 17.79 -40.34
N GLN A 370 10.17 18.73 -39.53
CA GLN A 370 10.89 19.16 -38.33
C GLN A 370 10.99 18.05 -37.27
N THR A 371 10.00 17.17 -37.16
CA THR A 371 10.02 16.03 -36.22
C THR A 371 11.05 14.97 -36.61
N PHE A 372 11.08 14.56 -37.89
CA PHE A 372 11.90 13.42 -38.33
C PHE A 372 13.24 13.84 -38.96
N LEU A 373 13.40 15.10 -39.34
CA LEU A 373 14.63 15.70 -39.83
C LEU A 373 14.92 16.95 -38.98
N PRO A 374 15.56 16.80 -37.80
CA PRO A 374 15.75 17.91 -36.88
C PRO A 374 16.45 19.09 -37.54
N PHE A 375 15.88 20.28 -37.35
CA PHE A 375 16.37 21.56 -37.88
C PHE A 375 16.34 21.67 -39.42
N ASP A 376 15.48 20.92 -40.11
CA ASP A 376 15.33 20.99 -41.58
C ASP A 376 15.02 22.41 -42.07
N ALA A 377 14.24 23.20 -41.31
CA ALA A 377 13.93 24.59 -41.66
C ALA A 377 15.18 25.48 -41.78
N LEU A 378 16.25 25.22 -41.01
CA LEU A 378 17.51 25.97 -41.10
C LEU A 378 18.34 25.59 -42.33
N ARG A 379 18.15 24.37 -42.85
CA ARG A 379 18.85 23.85 -44.04
C ARG A 379 18.10 24.15 -45.33
N THR A 380 16.80 24.45 -45.23
CA THR A 380 15.94 24.71 -46.37
C THR A 380 16.15 26.12 -46.93
N THR A 381 16.26 26.22 -48.26
CA THR A 381 16.43 27.49 -48.97
C THR A 381 15.20 28.39 -48.85
N ASP A 382 15.39 29.70 -48.97
CA ASP A 382 14.28 30.67 -48.92
C ASP A 382 13.21 30.42 -49.99
N ALA A 383 13.60 29.94 -51.18
CA ALA A 383 12.67 29.61 -52.25
C ALA A 383 11.61 28.58 -51.81
N ILE A 384 12.06 27.44 -51.26
CA ILE A 384 11.18 26.36 -50.77
C ILE A 384 10.34 26.83 -49.57
N LEU A 385 10.90 27.62 -48.65
CA LEU A 385 10.15 28.13 -47.50
C LEU A 385 9.08 29.18 -47.91
N ALA A 386 9.32 29.90 -49.00
CA ALA A 386 8.38 30.87 -49.55
C ALA A 386 7.20 30.22 -50.30
N GLU A 387 7.35 28.97 -50.75
CA GLU A 387 6.30 28.23 -51.46
C GLU A 387 5.17 27.73 -50.56
N TYR A 388 5.38 27.63 -49.24
CA TYR A 388 4.34 27.18 -48.32
C TYR A 388 3.13 28.11 -48.29
N THR A 389 1.94 27.54 -48.45
CA THR A 389 0.65 28.26 -48.53
C THR A 389 0.29 29.07 -47.27
N PHE A 390 0.88 28.76 -46.12
CA PHE A 390 0.69 29.53 -44.88
C PHE A 390 1.67 30.68 -44.68
N ASN A 391 2.64 30.89 -45.58
CA ASN A 391 3.68 31.89 -45.36
C ASN A 391 3.14 33.33 -45.53
N PRO A 392 3.03 34.14 -44.46
CA PRO A 392 2.53 35.51 -44.52
C PRO A 392 3.57 36.49 -45.09
N GLY A 393 4.71 36.02 -45.59
CA GLY A 393 5.80 36.85 -46.10
C GLY A 393 7.03 36.80 -45.18
N GLY A 394 8.17 36.45 -45.76
CA GLY A 394 9.44 36.28 -45.06
C GLY A 394 9.59 34.89 -44.43
N THR A 395 10.80 34.33 -44.52
CA THR A 395 11.09 32.94 -44.10
C THR A 395 11.68 32.84 -42.68
N GLY A 396 12.07 33.98 -42.08
CA GLY A 396 12.75 34.02 -40.79
C GLY A 396 11.92 33.45 -39.63
N TRP A 397 10.63 33.74 -39.60
CA TRP A 397 9.74 33.23 -38.56
C TRP A 397 9.50 31.71 -38.69
N LEU A 398 9.46 31.18 -39.93
CA LEU A 398 9.39 29.73 -40.18
C LEU A 398 10.64 29.01 -39.70
N ARG A 399 11.81 29.62 -39.87
CA ARG A 399 13.06 29.11 -39.31
C ARG A 399 13.04 29.09 -37.78
N ALA A 400 12.56 30.17 -37.16
CA ALA A 400 12.43 30.25 -35.71
C ALA A 400 11.45 29.18 -35.18
N TRP A 401 10.25 29.10 -35.74
CA TRP A 401 9.24 28.10 -35.37
C TRP A 401 9.73 26.67 -35.60
N GLY A 402 10.30 26.38 -36.77
CA GLY A 402 10.82 25.05 -37.09
C GLY A 402 11.97 24.63 -36.17
N THR A 403 12.79 25.58 -35.72
CA THR A 403 13.84 25.33 -34.71
C THR A 403 13.23 24.98 -33.35
N VAL A 404 12.22 25.73 -32.89
CA VAL A 404 11.51 25.46 -31.63
C VAL A 404 10.84 24.09 -31.66
N LEU A 405 10.12 23.77 -32.73
CA LEU A 405 9.49 22.46 -32.92
C LEU A 405 10.53 21.34 -32.94
N SER A 406 11.63 21.50 -33.69
CA SER A 406 12.72 20.51 -33.73
C SER A 406 13.33 20.26 -32.35
N LEU A 407 13.54 21.31 -31.54
CA LEU A 407 14.05 21.17 -30.17
C LEU A 407 13.08 20.41 -29.27
N PHE A 408 11.79 20.74 -29.36
CA PHE A 408 10.74 20.08 -28.60
C PHE A 408 10.64 18.58 -28.95
N GLU A 409 10.61 18.26 -30.24
CA GLU A 409 10.55 16.88 -30.73
C GLU A 409 11.81 16.09 -30.42
N ALA A 410 12.99 16.72 -30.51
CA ALA A 410 14.25 16.10 -30.12
C ALA A 410 14.27 15.78 -28.61
N LEU A 411 13.74 16.65 -27.76
CA LEU A 411 13.60 16.40 -26.32
C LEU A 411 12.63 15.24 -26.05
N ALA A 412 11.46 15.22 -26.69
CA ALA A 412 10.50 14.13 -26.57
C ALA A 412 11.09 12.79 -27.06
N GLY A 413 11.81 12.80 -28.18
CA GLY A 413 12.56 11.65 -28.69
C GLY A 413 13.64 11.17 -27.72
N LEU A 414 14.37 12.08 -27.07
CA LEU A 414 15.35 11.72 -26.04
C LEU A 414 14.68 11.06 -24.83
N LEU A 415 13.55 11.60 -24.37
CA LEU A 415 12.75 10.99 -23.29
C LEU A 415 12.24 9.60 -23.66
N LEU A 416 11.80 9.42 -24.91
CA LEU A 416 11.39 8.12 -25.44
C LEU A 416 12.54 7.11 -25.41
N ILE A 417 13.73 7.51 -25.89
CA ILE A 417 14.92 6.66 -25.88
C ILE A 417 15.28 6.27 -24.44
N LEU A 418 15.22 7.21 -23.49
CA LEU A 418 15.46 6.91 -22.08
C LEU A 418 14.46 5.89 -21.53
N ALA A 419 13.17 6.05 -21.85
CA ALA A 419 12.13 5.12 -21.40
C ALA A 419 12.27 3.72 -22.00
N VAL A 420 12.59 3.61 -23.29
CA VAL A 420 12.87 2.34 -23.95
C VAL A 420 14.12 1.69 -23.37
N ARG A 421 15.21 2.46 -23.22
CA ARG A 421 16.45 1.97 -22.61
C ARG A 421 16.16 1.43 -21.21
N TRP A 422 15.37 2.15 -20.43
CA TRP A 422 15.05 1.74 -19.07
C TRP A 422 14.25 0.42 -19.03
N ARG A 423 13.28 0.26 -19.94
CA ARG A 423 12.45 -0.96 -20.05
C ARG A 423 13.19 -2.20 -20.55
N TYR A 424 14.19 -2.04 -21.43
CA TYR A 424 14.84 -3.17 -22.13
C TYR A 424 16.32 -3.37 -21.82
N ARG A 425 16.92 -2.56 -20.93
CA ARG A 425 18.30 -2.78 -20.48
C ARG A 425 18.36 -4.06 -19.63
N ARG A 426 18.87 -5.12 -20.25
CA ARG A 426 19.22 -6.39 -19.58
C ARG A 426 20.33 -6.18 -18.57
#